data_AF-A0A7W6XX97-F1
#
_entry.id   AF-A0A7W6XX97-F1
#
_cell.length_a   1.000
_cell.length_b   1.000
_cell.length_c   1.000
_cell.angle_alpha   90.00
_cell.angle_beta   90.00
_cell.angle_gamma   90.00
#
_symmetry.space_group_name_H-M   'P 1'
#
loop_
_entity.id
_entity.type
_entity.pdbx_description
1 polymer ?
#
loop_
_entity_poly.entity_id
_entity_poly.type
_entity_poly.pdbx_seq_one_letter_code
_entity_poly.pdbx_strand_id
1 'polypeptide(L)'
;MATGTNAEAPISYVEAQGWMLCDGRYLRAAAYPELYAVLGGLYGERNSTADLEFRIPDYRGLFLRGFDAGGGMDPDAKRRLDPTGNNVANVVGSLQCDALQVHAHPYEITTPAGISQQGSAAGTSISSKSTGLPESPARTALETRPKNVAVNYLIKFR
;
A
#
# COMPACT_ATOMS: atom_id res chain seq x y z
N MET A 1 -12.98 3.30 -20.95
CA MET A 1 -12.46 4.40 -20.12
C MET A 1 -11.02 4.07 -19.76
N ALA A 2 -10.09 4.97 -20.12
CA ALA A 2 -8.64 4.95 -19.90
C ALA A 2 -7.88 3.67 -20.31
N THR A 3 -7.58 3.56 -21.61
CA THR A 3 -6.40 2.85 -22.11
C THR A 3 -5.15 3.60 -21.64
N GLY A 4 -4.61 3.24 -20.49
CA GLY A 4 -3.31 3.74 -20.02
C GLY A 4 -2.21 3.20 -20.93
N THR A 5 -1.99 3.86 -22.06
CA THR A 5 -0.85 3.59 -22.94
C THR A 5 0.44 3.97 -22.22
N ASN A 6 1.51 3.22 -22.48
CA ASN A 6 2.89 3.42 -22.01
C ASN A 6 3.51 4.80 -22.37
N ALA A 7 2.72 5.83 -22.64
CA ALA A 7 3.11 7.04 -23.37
C ALA A 7 3.82 8.12 -22.53
N GLU A 8 3.93 7.97 -21.21
CA GLU A 8 4.53 9.03 -20.35
C GLU A 8 5.74 8.57 -19.52
N ALA A 9 6.06 7.29 -19.48
CA ALA A 9 7.30 6.81 -18.86
C ALA A 9 8.39 6.72 -19.95
N PRO A 10 9.55 7.38 -19.82
CA PRO A 10 10.63 7.29 -20.82
C PRO A 10 11.35 5.93 -20.72
N ILE A 11 10.64 4.86 -21.10
CA ILE A 11 11.12 3.47 -20.96
C ILE A 11 11.66 2.86 -22.24
N SER A 12 11.54 3.55 -23.39
CA SER A 12 11.97 3.02 -24.69
C SER A 12 13.44 2.59 -24.72
N TYR A 13 14.31 3.34 -24.04
CA TYR A 13 15.74 3.00 -23.94
C TYR A 13 15.98 1.74 -23.11
N VAL A 14 15.28 1.56 -21.99
CA VAL A 14 15.45 0.36 -21.14
C VAL A 14 14.75 -0.85 -21.75
N GLU A 15 13.65 -0.67 -22.47
CA GLU A 15 13.00 -1.72 -23.27
C GLU A 15 13.94 -2.26 -24.35
N ALA A 16 14.68 -1.39 -25.04
CA ALA A 16 15.71 -1.80 -26.00
C ALA A 16 16.86 -2.60 -25.35
N GLN A 17 17.02 -2.51 -24.03
CA GLN A 17 17.99 -3.29 -23.24
C GLN A 17 17.40 -4.56 -22.63
N GLY A 18 16.16 -4.91 -22.98
CA GLY A 18 15.48 -6.12 -22.50
C GLY A 18 14.78 -5.95 -21.14
N TRP A 19 14.61 -4.72 -20.66
CA TRP A 19 13.82 -4.45 -19.45
C TRP A 19 12.35 -4.23 -19.80
N MET A 20 11.45 -4.55 -18.88
CA MET A 20 10.03 -4.23 -19.01
C MET A 20 9.54 -3.50 -17.78
N LEU A 21 8.65 -2.54 -17.99
CA LEU A 21 7.94 -1.90 -16.89
C LEU A 21 7.03 -2.92 -16.20
N CYS A 22 7.04 -2.94 -14.86
CA CYS A 22 6.06 -3.67 -14.05
C CYS A 22 4.71 -2.94 -14.10
N ASP A 23 3.91 -3.21 -15.13
CA ASP A 23 2.64 -2.54 -15.42
C ASP A 23 1.41 -3.46 -15.41
N GLY A 24 1.58 -4.70 -14.95
CA GLY A 24 0.47 -5.65 -14.83
C GLY A 24 -0.04 -6.22 -16.15
N ARG A 25 0.66 -6.07 -17.28
CA ARG A 25 0.24 -6.68 -18.56
C ARG A 25 0.35 -8.21 -18.51
N TYR A 26 -0.42 -8.87 -19.38
CA TYR A 26 -0.26 -10.31 -19.62
C TYR A 26 0.80 -10.55 -20.70
N LEU A 27 1.64 -11.56 -20.49
CA LEU A 27 2.66 -12.03 -21.43
C LEU A 27 2.46 -13.51 -21.72
N ARG A 28 2.86 -13.96 -22.91
CA ARG A 28 2.83 -15.38 -23.28
C ARG A 28 3.99 -16.12 -22.61
N ALA A 29 3.70 -17.19 -21.89
CA ALA A 29 4.72 -18.01 -21.21
C ALA A 29 5.76 -18.57 -22.20
N ALA A 30 5.32 -18.96 -23.40
CA ALA A 30 6.19 -19.48 -24.46
C ALA A 30 7.18 -18.42 -25.02
N ALA A 31 6.82 -17.14 -24.98
CA ALA A 31 7.69 -16.07 -25.46
C ALA A 31 8.72 -15.62 -24.40
N TYR A 32 8.41 -15.82 -23.12
CA TYR A 32 9.25 -15.40 -21.98
C TYR A 32 9.43 -16.54 -20.97
N PRO A 33 10.06 -17.66 -21.37
CA PRO A 33 10.10 -18.87 -20.54
C PRO A 33 10.88 -18.67 -19.22
N GLU A 34 11.98 -17.91 -19.24
CA GLU A 34 12.76 -17.63 -18.04
C GLU A 34 11.99 -16.74 -17.04
N LEU A 35 11.28 -15.73 -17.55
CA LEU A 35 10.46 -14.85 -16.71
C LEU A 35 9.28 -15.62 -16.10
N TYR A 36 8.64 -16.48 -16.89
CA TYR A 36 7.59 -17.37 -16.39
C TYR A 36 8.11 -18.37 -15.36
N ALA A 37 9.33 -18.89 -15.52
CA ALA A 37 9.93 -19.78 -14.51
C ALA A 37 10.13 -19.09 -13.14
N VAL A 38 10.31 -17.77 -13.12
CA VAL A 38 10.47 -16.99 -11.89
C VAL A 38 9.13 -16.55 -11.30
N LEU A 39 8.21 -16.04 -12.12
CA LEU A 39 6.96 -15.45 -11.64
C LEU A 39 5.81 -16.47 -11.57
N GLY A 40 5.78 -17.43 -12.48
CA GLY A 40 4.65 -18.33 -12.71
C GLY A 40 3.34 -17.55 -12.83
N GLY A 41 2.27 -18.13 -12.27
CA GLY A 41 0.96 -17.50 -12.15
C GLY A 41 0.76 -16.60 -10.93
N LEU A 42 1.83 -16.17 -10.23
CA LEU A 42 1.73 -15.46 -8.94
C LEU A 42 0.83 -14.22 -9.00
N TYR A 43 0.94 -13.41 -10.06
CA TYR A 43 0.14 -12.19 -10.25
C TYR A 43 -1.13 -12.42 -11.08
N GLY A 44 -1.37 -13.67 -11.49
CA GLY A 44 -2.47 -14.08 -12.34
C GLY A 44 -1.99 -14.90 -13.53
N GLU A 45 -2.79 -15.90 -13.89
CA GLU A 45 -2.56 -16.79 -15.02
C GLU A 45 -3.88 -17.01 -15.74
N ARG A 46 -3.82 -17.15 -17.06
CA ARG A 46 -4.97 -17.53 -17.86
C ARG A 46 -4.55 -18.38 -19.04
N ASN A 47 -5.39 -19.33 -19.39
CA ASN A 47 -5.27 -20.06 -20.64
C ASN A 47 -6.09 -19.35 -21.71
N SER A 48 -5.41 -18.91 -22.77
CA SER A 48 -6.09 -18.66 -24.04
C SER A 48 -6.24 -19.99 -24.79
N THR A 49 -7.12 -20.04 -25.79
CA THR A 49 -7.37 -21.25 -26.59
C THR A 49 -6.12 -21.76 -27.32
N ALA A 50 -5.07 -20.93 -27.44
CA ALA A 50 -3.82 -21.26 -28.13
C ALA A 50 -2.58 -21.25 -27.22
N ASP A 51 -2.58 -20.52 -26.11
CA ASP A 51 -1.38 -20.29 -25.30
C ASP A 51 -1.67 -19.95 -23.83
N LEU A 52 -0.76 -20.39 -22.95
CA LEU A 52 -0.67 -19.98 -21.56
C LEU A 52 -0.13 -18.55 -21.45
N GLU A 53 -0.87 -17.68 -20.76
CA GLU A 53 -0.46 -16.31 -20.46
C GLU A 53 -0.36 -16.09 -18.95
N PHE A 54 0.68 -15.37 -18.53
CA PHE A 54 0.90 -15.00 -17.14
C PHE A 54 0.99 -13.48 -17.02
N ARG A 55 0.61 -12.97 -15.85
CA ARG A 55 0.64 -11.54 -15.56
C ARG A 55 1.95 -11.16 -14.89
N ILE A 56 2.56 -10.07 -15.30
CA ILE A 56 3.69 -9.47 -14.58
C ILE A 56 3.19 -8.60 -13.42
N PRO A 57 4.04 -8.20 -12.46
CA PRO A 57 3.62 -7.29 -11.39
C PRO A 57 3.14 -5.93 -11.92
N ASP A 58 2.24 -5.27 -11.20
CA ASP A 58 1.94 -3.85 -11.38
C ASP A 58 2.39 -3.09 -10.13
N TYR A 59 3.50 -2.37 -10.23
CA TYR A 59 4.09 -1.62 -9.11
C TYR A 59 3.91 -0.11 -9.24
N ARG A 60 3.18 0.35 -10.26
CA ARG A 60 3.00 1.77 -10.51
C ARG A 60 2.23 2.41 -9.34
N GLY A 61 2.83 3.45 -8.75
CA GLY A 61 2.22 4.18 -7.64
C GLY A 61 2.19 3.45 -6.29
N LEU A 62 2.89 2.31 -6.16
CA LEU A 62 2.97 1.54 -4.92
C LEU A 62 4.36 1.67 -4.27
N PHE A 63 4.39 1.67 -2.95
CA PHE A 63 5.63 1.50 -2.21
C PHE A 63 6.01 0.02 -2.15
N LEU A 64 7.31 -0.26 -2.23
CA LEU A 64 7.82 -1.62 -2.05
C LEU A 64 8.16 -1.82 -0.56
N ARG A 65 7.56 -2.85 0.05
CA ARG A 65 7.95 -3.31 1.39
C ARG A 65 8.68 -4.65 1.29
N GLY A 66 9.57 -4.91 2.23
CA GLY A 66 10.16 -6.24 2.36
C GLY A 66 9.09 -7.25 2.76
N PHE A 67 9.09 -8.41 2.11
CA PHE A 67 8.31 -9.54 2.57
C PHE A 67 8.90 -10.05 3.89
N ASP A 68 8.09 -10.02 4.95
CA ASP A 68 8.56 -10.32 6.31
C ASP A 68 9.06 -11.76 6.47
N ALA A 69 8.46 -12.72 5.75
CA ALA A 69 8.84 -14.13 5.79
C ALA A 69 8.95 -14.73 7.22
N GLY A 70 8.23 -14.19 8.20
CA GLY A 70 8.29 -14.64 9.59
C GLY A 70 9.29 -13.87 10.47
N GLY A 71 9.86 -12.77 9.98
CA GLY A 71 10.72 -11.85 10.74
C GLY A 71 10.00 -11.10 11.86
N GLY A 72 8.67 -11.08 11.88
CA GLY A 72 7.86 -10.47 12.93
C GLY A 72 7.75 -8.94 12.83
N MET A 73 8.26 -8.34 11.75
CA MET A 73 8.18 -6.91 11.47
C MET A 73 6.87 -6.54 10.76
N ASP A 74 6.15 -7.52 10.22
CA ASP A 74 4.81 -7.35 9.65
C ASP A 74 3.74 -7.95 10.60
N PRO A 75 3.27 -7.20 11.62
CA PRO A 75 2.28 -7.70 12.57
C PRO A 75 0.90 -7.94 11.92
N ASP A 76 0.61 -7.24 10.82
CA ASP A 76 -0.64 -7.32 10.07
C ASP A 76 -0.57 -8.31 8.89
N ALA A 77 0.46 -9.17 8.83
CA ALA A 77 0.71 -10.13 7.77
C ALA A 77 -0.52 -10.97 7.41
N LYS A 78 -1.32 -11.36 8.40
CA LYS A 78 -2.53 -12.18 8.20
C LYS A 78 -3.69 -11.44 7.54
N ARG A 79 -3.56 -10.15 7.27
CA ARG A 79 -4.60 -9.29 6.65
C ARG A 79 -4.19 -8.76 5.27
N ARG A 80 -3.04 -9.20 4.74
CA ARG A 80 -2.55 -8.78 3.43
C ARG A 80 -3.39 -9.41 2.32
N LEU A 81 -3.64 -8.65 1.26
CA LEU A 81 -4.32 -9.18 0.08
C LEU A 81 -3.29 -9.90 -0.79
N ASP A 82 -3.68 -11.00 -1.41
CA ASP A 82 -2.84 -11.72 -2.36
C ASP A 82 -2.45 -10.83 -3.56
N PRO A 83 -1.51 -11.25 -4.41
CA PRO A 83 -1.06 -10.44 -5.55
C PRO A 83 -2.16 -10.15 -6.58
N THR A 84 -3.26 -10.91 -6.56
CA THR A 84 -4.43 -10.67 -7.41
C THR A 84 -5.43 -9.70 -6.80
N GLY A 85 -5.30 -9.40 -5.50
CA GLY A 85 -6.17 -8.54 -4.72
C GLY A 85 -7.48 -9.22 -4.27
N ASN A 86 -7.66 -10.51 -4.52
CA ASN A 86 -8.96 -11.18 -4.35
C ASN A 86 -9.08 -11.97 -3.05
N ASN A 87 -7.97 -12.46 -2.51
CA ASN A 87 -7.95 -13.27 -1.29
C ASN A 87 -7.01 -12.68 -0.26
N VAL A 88 -7.12 -13.12 0.99
CA VAL A 88 -6.17 -12.79 2.05
C VAL A 88 -5.03 -13.80 2.01
N ALA A 89 -3.80 -13.35 1.77
CA ALA A 89 -2.61 -14.19 1.79
C ALA A 89 -1.35 -13.36 2.12
N ASN A 90 -0.54 -13.86 3.04
CA ASN A 90 0.78 -13.30 3.33
C ASN A 90 1.85 -13.95 2.45
N VAL A 91 1.99 -13.45 1.23
CA VAL A 91 2.97 -13.96 0.26
C VAL A 91 3.72 -12.81 -0.39
N VAL A 92 4.78 -13.14 -1.15
CA VAL A 92 5.42 -12.19 -2.06
C VAL A 92 4.38 -11.67 -3.06
N GLY A 93 4.40 -10.37 -3.33
CA GLY A 93 3.40 -9.67 -4.13
C GLY A 93 2.15 -9.26 -3.34
N SER A 94 2.04 -9.59 -2.04
CA SER A 94 0.85 -9.25 -1.26
C SER A 94 0.69 -7.74 -1.04
N LEU A 95 -0.52 -7.26 -1.29
CA LEU A 95 -0.90 -5.85 -1.23
C LEU A 95 -1.34 -5.46 0.17
N GLN A 96 -0.99 -4.23 0.55
CA GLN A 96 -1.51 -3.56 1.73
C GLN A 96 -1.94 -2.15 1.36
N CYS A 97 -3.16 -1.83 1.79
CA CYS A 97 -3.75 -0.53 1.67
C CYS A 97 -3.12 0.50 2.62
N ASP A 98 -3.16 1.78 2.24
CA ASP A 98 -2.74 2.91 3.07
C ASP A 98 -3.56 2.99 4.36
N ALA A 99 -2.95 3.45 5.45
CA ALA A 99 -3.65 3.72 6.69
C ALA A 99 -2.92 4.78 7.51
N LEU A 100 -3.66 5.45 8.40
CA LEU A 100 -3.11 6.33 9.42
C LEU A 100 -3.17 5.66 10.79
N GLN A 101 -2.12 5.83 11.58
CA GLN A 101 -2.11 5.40 12.98
C GLN A 101 -3.17 6.17 13.77
N VAL A 102 -4.08 5.46 14.43
CA VAL A 102 -5.03 6.08 15.36
C VAL A 102 -4.28 6.66 16.56
N HIS A 103 -4.45 7.96 16.76
CA HIS A 103 -3.99 8.69 17.94
C HIS A 103 -4.87 9.93 18.14
N ALA A 104 -4.77 10.54 19.32
CA ALA A 104 -5.44 11.79 19.65
C ALA A 104 -4.45 12.77 20.28
N HIS A 105 -4.70 14.07 20.12
CA HIS A 105 -3.88 15.12 20.68
C HIS A 105 -4.63 15.86 21.79
N PRO A 106 -4.00 16.13 22.94
CA PRO A 106 -4.56 17.05 23.92
C PRO A 106 -4.47 18.48 23.39
N TYR A 107 -5.49 19.27 23.65
CA TYR A 107 -5.50 20.71 23.45
C TYR A 107 -6.18 21.40 24.63
N GLU A 108 -5.73 22.59 24.95
CA GLU A 108 -6.31 23.39 26.02
C GLU A 108 -7.51 24.17 25.49
N ILE A 109 -8.59 24.16 26.27
CA ILE A 109 -9.75 25.01 26.03
C ILE A 109 -9.90 25.99 27.19
N THR A 110 -10.13 27.25 26.83
CA THR A 110 -10.51 28.28 27.80
C THR A 110 -12.03 28.34 27.86
N THR A 111 -12.61 28.17 29.05
CA THR A 111 -14.05 28.25 29.27
C THR A 111 -14.39 29.29 30.34
N PRO A 112 -15.58 29.90 30.30
CA PRO A 112 -16.03 30.77 31.38
C PRO A 112 -16.10 29.99 32.70
N ALA A 113 -15.42 30.48 33.74
CA ALA A 113 -15.39 29.86 35.07
C ALA A 113 -16.43 30.44 36.04
N GLY A 114 -17.02 31.58 35.69
CA GLY A 114 -18.03 32.26 36.48
C GLY A 114 -18.09 33.76 36.20
N ILE A 115 -19.21 34.39 36.55
CA ILE A 115 -19.41 35.84 36.50
C ILE A 115 -18.90 36.44 37.82
N SER A 116 -18.13 37.53 37.78
CA SER A 116 -17.74 38.25 39.02
C SER A 116 -19.00 38.70 39.77
N GLN A 117 -19.03 38.54 41.10
CA GLN A 117 -20.20 38.93 41.89
C GLN A 117 -20.48 40.44 41.86
N GLN A 118 -19.47 41.28 41.55
CA GLN A 118 -19.59 42.71 41.26
C GLN A 118 -18.51 43.16 40.24
N GLY A 119 -18.86 44.00 39.26
CA GLY A 119 -17.96 44.54 38.22
C GLY A 119 -18.08 43.86 36.83
N SER A 120 -17.37 44.39 35.83
CA SER A 120 -17.42 43.91 34.42
C SER A 120 -16.41 42.80 34.07
N ALA A 121 -15.77 42.19 35.06
CA ALA A 121 -14.78 41.13 34.85
C ALA A 121 -15.44 39.73 34.80
N ALA A 122 -14.93 38.85 33.93
CA ALA A 122 -15.32 37.45 33.84
C ALA A 122 -14.13 36.54 34.16
N GLY A 123 -14.36 35.47 34.92
CA GLY A 123 -13.33 34.46 35.19
C GLY A 123 -13.22 33.46 34.05
N THR A 124 -12.00 33.00 33.77
CA THR A 124 -11.74 31.92 32.80
C THR A 124 -11.07 30.74 33.48
N SER A 125 -11.47 29.54 33.11
CA SER A 125 -10.79 28.29 33.48
C SER A 125 -10.15 27.68 32.24
N ILE A 126 -9.03 27.02 32.43
CA ILE A 126 -8.38 26.21 31.39
C ILE A 126 -8.64 24.75 31.73
N SER A 127 -9.12 23.99 30.74
CA SER A 127 -9.21 22.53 30.85
C SER A 127 -8.61 21.87 29.62
N SER A 128 -8.08 20.66 29.79
CA SER A 128 -7.57 19.87 28.68
C SER A 128 -8.70 19.05 28.08
N LYS A 129 -8.82 19.08 26.75
CA LYS A 129 -9.65 18.16 25.98
C LYS A 129 -8.78 17.41 24.99
N SER A 130 -9.21 16.22 24.60
CA SER A 130 -8.57 15.46 23.53
C SER A 130 -9.30 15.71 22.21
N THR A 131 -8.59 15.68 21.08
CA THR A 131 -9.22 15.59 19.77
C THR A 131 -10.04 14.30 19.65
N GLY A 132 -11.01 14.29 18.73
CA GLY A 132 -11.69 13.06 18.31
C GLY A 132 -10.76 12.12 17.55
N LEU A 133 -11.21 10.88 17.36
CA LEU A 133 -10.56 9.93 16.46
C LEU A 133 -10.87 10.26 15.00
N PRO A 134 -10.05 9.79 14.04
CA PRO A 134 -10.38 9.89 12.62
C PRO A 134 -11.71 9.20 12.31
N GLU A 135 -12.61 9.92 11.65
CA GLU A 135 -13.91 9.44 11.20
C GLU A 135 -13.85 8.91 9.75
N SER A 136 -14.88 8.16 9.34
CA SER A 136 -15.05 7.74 7.94
C SER A 136 -15.01 8.96 6.99
N PRO A 137 -14.30 8.91 5.85
CA PRO A 137 -13.76 7.72 5.15
C PRO A 137 -12.29 7.38 5.45
N ALA A 138 -11.73 7.84 6.57
CA ALA A 138 -10.33 7.56 6.91
C ALA A 138 -10.08 6.06 7.10
N ARG A 139 -9.01 5.53 6.48
CA ARG A 139 -8.52 4.18 6.80
C ARG A 139 -7.55 4.27 7.98
N THR A 140 -7.92 3.65 9.09
CA THR A 140 -7.13 3.66 10.33
C THR A 140 -6.44 2.32 10.58
N ALA A 141 -5.29 2.36 11.26
CA ALA A 141 -4.53 1.18 11.70
C ALA A 141 -3.71 1.48 12.97
N LEU A 142 -2.93 0.50 13.43
CA LEU A 142 -1.95 0.67 14.52
C LEU A 142 -0.63 1.31 14.05
N GLU A 143 -0.49 1.56 12.76
CA GLU A 143 0.67 2.19 12.13
C GLU A 143 0.20 3.15 11.01
N THR A 144 1.06 4.12 10.68
CA THR A 144 0.88 4.96 9.48
C THR A 144 1.68 4.36 8.33
N ARG A 145 1.03 4.15 7.18
CA ARG A 145 1.65 3.50 6.02
C ARG A 145 1.06 3.96 4.70
N PRO A 146 1.86 4.04 3.62
CA PRO A 146 1.33 4.19 2.27
C PRO A 146 0.79 2.87 1.72
N LYS A 147 0.08 2.92 0.58
CA LYS A 147 -0.23 1.72 -0.20
C LYS A 147 1.07 1.05 -0.62
N ASN A 148 1.20 -0.23 -0.34
CA ASN A 148 2.45 -0.95 -0.55
C ASN A 148 2.23 -2.41 -0.97
N VAL A 149 3.27 -3.00 -1.54
CA VAL A 149 3.32 -4.39 -2.00
C VAL A 149 4.56 -5.08 -1.46
N ALA A 150 4.45 -6.34 -1.05
CA ALA A 150 5.57 -7.13 -0.54
C ALA A 150 6.48 -7.62 -1.68
N VAL A 151 7.78 -7.41 -1.56
CA VAL A 151 8.81 -7.94 -2.46
C VAL A 151 9.95 -8.55 -1.67
N ASN A 152 10.69 -9.46 -2.30
CA ASN A 152 11.95 -9.94 -1.74
C ASN A 152 13.08 -9.01 -2.14
N TYR A 153 13.88 -8.58 -1.17
CA TYR A 153 15.17 -7.95 -1.43
C TYR A 153 16.22 -9.04 -1.54
N LEU A 154 16.66 -9.32 -2.76
CA LEU A 154 17.55 -10.45 -3.06
C LEU A 154 18.94 -9.94 -3.41
N ILE A 155 19.96 -10.65 -2.92
CA ILE A 155 21.35 -10.47 -3.34
C ILE A 155 21.79 -11.77 -4.02
N LYS A 156 22.29 -11.66 -5.25
CA LYS A 156 22.84 -12.80 -5.98
C LYS A 156 24.13 -13.26 -5.28
N PHE A 157 24.16 -14.51 -4.82
CA PHE A 157 25.32 -15.08 -4.12
C PHE A 157 26.13 -16.05 -4.96
N ARG A 158 25.63 -16.43 -6.16
CA ARG A 158 26.30 -17.23 -7.19
C ARG A 158 25.78 -16.79 -8.55
#